data_AF-A0A351G100-F1
#
_entry.id   AF-A0A351G100-F1
#
_cell.length_a   1.000
_cell.length_b   1.000
_cell.length_c   1.000
_cell.angle_alpha   90.00
_cell.angle_beta   90.00
_cell.angle_gamma   90.00
#
_symmetry.space_group_name_H-M   'P 1'
#
loop_
_entity.id
_entity.type
_entity.pdbx_description
1 polymer ?
#
loop_
_entity_poly.entity_id
_entity_poly.type
_entity_poly.pdbx_seq_one_letter_code
_entity_poly.pdbx_strand_id
1 'polypeptide(L)'
;MGSAVKHGSSWTDYWGGAAAGWYDATKGEVTAKVCSDTLFVMDKTSGKTLWEYRRGPIVNPTITLSGQSIWFLECQHPEAAEVSPARLLGETLWKDVALVCLDLKSGEKRWEKRLDWRSGSVMVTMAESAGRLVAVCSNGGQYHVYCVDAGTGEPVWQATSRWLSDNHGGHMSRPAIVNGIVYVRPDVFSLETGERLPQKMSGFRGCGTYACTTQALFFRNKSVTMWNREDGSSTTWARLRPDCWLSTIPAAGLLLSPEGGGGCSCGNWMETSIGFAPLRSLREPGGDSP
;
A
#
# COMPACT_ATOMS: atom_id res chain seq x y z
N MET A 1 13.90 10.87 4.53
CA MET A 1 14.29 9.45 4.60
C MET A 1 14.23 8.88 3.19
N GLY A 2 15.17 8.01 2.85
CA GLY A 2 15.16 7.23 1.61
C GLY A 2 15.53 5.78 1.88
N SER A 3 15.35 4.95 0.87
CA SER A 3 15.83 3.57 0.82
C SER A 3 16.65 3.36 -0.45
N ALA A 4 17.65 2.50 -0.41
CA ALA A 4 18.44 2.15 -1.59
C ALA A 4 18.42 0.64 -1.82
N VAL A 5 18.50 0.28 -3.10
CA VAL A 5 18.70 -1.09 -3.57
C VAL A 5 20.11 -1.21 -4.14
N LYS A 6 20.62 -2.44 -4.23
CA LYS A 6 21.93 -2.71 -4.83
C LYS A 6 22.00 -2.15 -6.26
N HIS A 7 23.12 -1.55 -6.63
CA HIS A 7 23.29 -1.01 -7.98
C HIS A 7 23.07 -2.10 -9.05
N GLY A 8 22.33 -1.77 -10.13
CA GLY A 8 22.05 -2.69 -11.24
C GLY A 8 20.96 -3.73 -10.97
N SER A 9 20.24 -3.63 -9.85
CA SER A 9 19.20 -4.59 -9.45
C SER A 9 17.77 -4.17 -9.79
N SER A 10 17.60 -3.03 -10.46
CA SER A 10 16.30 -2.55 -10.93
C SER A 10 15.65 -3.57 -11.85
N TRP A 11 14.38 -3.85 -11.61
CA TRP A 11 13.59 -4.68 -12.51
C TRP A 11 13.17 -3.88 -13.74
N THR A 12 13.54 -4.36 -14.92
CA THR A 12 13.28 -3.68 -16.20
C THR A 12 12.34 -4.44 -17.11
N ASP A 13 11.88 -5.64 -16.72
CA ASP A 13 10.96 -6.44 -17.51
C ASP A 13 9.50 -6.15 -17.15
N TYR A 14 8.92 -5.14 -17.80
CA TYR A 14 7.53 -4.70 -17.58
C TYR A 14 6.61 -5.05 -18.76
N TRP A 15 7.12 -5.81 -19.74
CA TRP A 15 6.33 -6.27 -20.89
C TRP A 15 5.70 -7.65 -20.61
N GLY A 16 4.69 -8.00 -21.40
CA GLY A 16 3.97 -9.27 -21.26
C GLY A 16 2.69 -9.16 -20.43
N GLY A 17 2.21 -10.30 -19.92
CA GLY A 17 0.93 -10.41 -19.19
C GLY A 17 1.09 -10.46 -17.67
N ALA A 18 0.07 -10.99 -16.98
CA ALA A 18 0.01 -11.13 -15.52
C ALA A 18 1.24 -11.82 -14.90
N ALA A 19 1.79 -12.84 -15.58
CA ALA A 19 2.94 -13.62 -15.12
C ALA A 19 4.31 -13.01 -15.43
N ALA A 20 4.37 -11.84 -16.08
CA ALA A 20 5.63 -11.18 -16.46
C ALA A 20 5.67 -9.69 -16.05
N GLY A 21 4.85 -8.84 -16.67
CA GLY A 21 4.97 -7.38 -16.54
C GLY A 21 3.89 -6.70 -15.71
N TRP A 22 2.71 -7.32 -15.54
CA TRP A 22 1.56 -6.62 -14.92
C TRP A 22 1.47 -6.72 -13.40
N TYR A 23 2.33 -7.53 -12.77
CA TYR A 23 2.34 -7.75 -11.31
C TYR A 23 0.98 -8.18 -10.74
N ASP A 24 0.27 -9.03 -11.48
CA ASP A 24 -1.10 -9.48 -11.15
C ASP A 24 -1.19 -11.02 -10.99
N ALA A 25 -0.05 -11.71 -10.98
CA ALA A 25 -0.01 -13.13 -10.67
C ALA A 25 -0.01 -13.37 -9.15
N THR A 26 -0.47 -14.56 -8.77
CA THR A 26 -0.48 -15.00 -7.37
C THR A 26 0.78 -15.77 -6.95
N LYS A 27 1.69 -16.04 -7.90
CA LYS A 27 2.92 -16.81 -7.70
C LYS A 27 3.99 -16.44 -8.74
N GLY A 28 5.20 -16.93 -8.53
CA GLY A 28 6.33 -16.77 -9.45
C GLY A 28 7.11 -15.47 -9.22
N GLU A 29 8.09 -15.19 -10.08
CA GLU A 29 9.03 -14.09 -9.89
C GLU A 29 8.36 -12.73 -9.78
N VAL A 30 7.24 -12.49 -10.47
CA VAL A 30 6.49 -11.23 -10.40
C VAL A 30 5.89 -10.94 -9.04
N THR A 31 5.81 -11.94 -8.15
CA THR A 31 5.41 -11.74 -6.75
C THR A 31 6.60 -11.56 -5.82
N ALA A 32 7.85 -11.54 -6.30
CA ALA A 32 8.99 -11.23 -5.45
C ALA A 32 8.90 -9.80 -4.91
N LYS A 33 9.18 -9.62 -3.62
CA LYS A 33 9.04 -8.34 -2.93
C LYS A 33 10.28 -7.50 -3.21
N VAL A 34 10.06 -6.27 -3.64
CA VAL A 34 11.13 -5.29 -3.72
C VAL A 34 11.71 -5.09 -2.34
N CYS A 35 13.03 -5.26 -2.22
CA CYS A 35 13.76 -5.16 -0.97
C CYS A 35 14.91 -4.14 -1.12
N SER A 36 15.19 -3.40 -0.04
CA SER A 36 16.29 -2.46 0.06
C SER A 36 17.39 -3.04 0.93
N ASP A 37 18.65 -2.75 0.60
CA ASP A 37 19.79 -3.10 1.46
C ASP A 37 20.13 -1.98 2.46
N THR A 38 19.54 -0.80 2.25
CA THR A 38 19.83 0.42 3.01
C THR A 38 18.55 1.19 3.30
N LEU A 39 18.44 1.65 4.54
CA LEU A 39 17.62 2.81 4.89
C LEU A 39 18.52 3.96 5.34
N PHE A 40 18.17 5.18 4.98
CA PHE A 40 18.97 6.34 5.35
C PHE A 40 18.11 7.58 5.54
N VAL A 41 18.61 8.52 6.34
CA VAL A 41 18.04 9.85 6.49
C VAL A 41 19.09 10.87 6.10
N MET A 42 18.66 11.88 5.35
CA MET A 42 19.49 13.01 4.95
C MET A 42 18.87 14.30 5.45
N ASP A 43 19.72 15.27 5.74
CA ASP A 43 19.30 16.65 5.90
C ASP A 43 18.81 17.19 4.55
N LYS A 44 17.60 17.76 4.54
CA LYS A 44 16.94 18.20 3.30
C LYS A 44 17.66 19.38 2.64
N THR A 45 18.34 20.21 3.42
CA THR A 45 18.96 21.46 2.93
C THR A 45 20.36 21.22 2.38
N SER A 46 21.19 20.50 3.14
CA SER A 46 22.58 20.22 2.79
C SER A 46 22.76 18.95 1.96
N GLY A 47 21.78 18.04 1.97
CA GLY A 47 21.88 16.71 1.35
C GLY A 47 22.79 15.74 2.13
N LYS A 48 23.32 16.14 3.28
CA LYS A 48 24.21 15.29 4.08
C LYS A 48 23.42 14.16 4.73
N THR A 49 23.93 12.93 4.60
CA THR A 49 23.41 11.78 5.34
C THR A 49 23.59 11.98 6.85
N LEU A 50 22.50 11.92 7.59
CA LEU A 50 22.48 12.00 9.06
C LEU A 50 22.82 10.65 9.68
N TRP A 51 22.22 9.58 9.16
CA TRP A 51 22.50 8.20 9.56
C TRP A 51 22.11 7.23 8.45
N GLU A 52 22.69 6.03 8.49
CA GLU A 52 22.35 4.88 7.64
C GLU A 52 22.09 3.64 8.48
N TYR A 53 21.19 2.79 8.02
CA TYR A 53 20.88 1.49 8.57
C TYR A 53 21.08 0.42 7.49
N ARG A 54 21.90 -0.59 7.79
CA ARG A 54 22.23 -1.74 6.93
C ARG A 54 22.36 -2.99 7.78
N ARG A 55 21.59 -4.04 7.47
CA ARG A 55 21.70 -5.34 8.15
C ARG A 55 21.22 -6.49 7.29
N GLY A 56 19.98 -6.47 6.86
CA GLY A 56 19.40 -7.46 5.96
C GLY A 56 18.45 -6.83 4.94
N PRO A 57 17.89 -7.60 4.00
CA PRO A 57 16.92 -7.09 3.03
C PRO A 57 15.66 -6.54 3.71
N ILE A 58 15.36 -5.28 3.46
CA ILE A 58 14.24 -4.52 4.01
C ILE A 58 13.09 -4.53 3.01
N VAL A 59 11.92 -5.06 3.39
CA VAL A 59 10.78 -5.23 2.48
C VAL A 59 10.13 -3.87 2.20
N ASN A 60 10.42 -3.25 1.05
CA ASN A 60 10.05 -1.87 0.72
C ASN A 60 8.57 -1.54 0.94
N PRO A 61 7.61 -2.35 0.46
CA PRO A 61 6.18 -2.05 0.62
C PRO A 61 5.68 -1.95 2.06
N THR A 62 6.52 -2.30 3.04
CA THR A 62 6.20 -2.28 4.47
C THR A 62 6.80 -1.08 5.20
N ILE A 63 7.72 -0.33 4.58
CA ILE A 63 8.33 0.85 5.21
C ILE A 63 7.23 1.86 5.54
N THR A 64 7.00 2.06 6.83
CA THR A 64 5.96 2.94 7.37
C THR A 64 6.60 3.95 8.30
N LEU A 65 6.22 5.23 8.18
CA LEU A 65 6.71 6.30 9.04
C LEU A 65 5.55 7.00 9.73
N SER A 66 5.70 7.25 11.02
CA SER A 66 4.79 8.09 11.79
C SER A 66 5.51 8.66 13.01
N GLY A 67 5.32 9.95 13.27
CA GLY A 67 6.00 10.65 14.36
C GLY A 67 7.53 10.56 14.26
N GLN A 68 8.15 9.89 15.24
CA GLN A 68 9.60 9.68 15.33
C GLN A 68 10.00 8.21 15.13
N SER A 69 9.14 7.41 14.50
CA SER A 69 9.35 5.99 14.33
C SER A 69 9.33 5.60 12.85
N ILE A 70 10.12 4.58 12.53
CA ILE A 70 10.11 3.89 11.23
C ILE A 70 9.87 2.42 11.49
N TRP A 71 8.90 1.81 10.82
CA TRP A 71 8.66 0.37 10.87
C TRP A 71 8.85 -0.28 9.51
N PHE A 72 9.38 -1.49 9.49
CA PHE A 72 9.52 -2.30 8.28
C PHE A 72 9.68 -3.78 8.63
N LEU A 73 9.37 -4.65 7.66
CA LEU A 73 9.77 -6.04 7.71
C LEU A 73 11.19 -6.20 7.16
N GLU A 74 12.03 -6.95 7.86
CA GLU A 74 13.41 -7.26 7.50
C GLU A 74 13.60 -8.77 7.42
N CYS A 75 14.10 -9.27 6.30
CA CYS A 75 14.54 -10.66 6.17
C CYS A 75 15.94 -10.80 6.78
N GLN A 76 16.11 -11.77 7.67
CA GLN A 76 17.38 -12.05 8.35
C GLN A 76 17.91 -13.46 8.04
N HIS A 77 17.23 -14.18 7.14
CA HIS A 77 17.66 -15.50 6.73
C HIS A 77 18.97 -15.42 5.93
N PRO A 78 20.01 -16.23 6.23
CA PRO A 78 21.29 -16.15 5.52
C PRO A 78 21.20 -16.32 4.00
N GLU A 79 20.30 -17.19 3.51
CA GLU A 79 20.06 -17.36 2.07
C GLU A 79 19.61 -16.07 1.36
N ALA A 80 19.02 -15.10 2.08
CA ALA A 80 18.58 -13.85 1.49
C ALA A 80 19.77 -12.99 0.98
N ALA A 81 20.99 -13.25 1.45
CA ALA A 81 22.21 -12.63 0.94
C ALA A 81 22.66 -13.22 -0.41
N GLU A 82 22.33 -14.49 -0.69
CA GLU A 82 22.70 -15.21 -1.91
C GLU A 82 21.75 -14.89 -3.08
N VAL A 83 20.51 -14.50 -2.78
CA VAL A 83 19.52 -14.05 -3.76
C VAL A 83 19.72 -12.56 -4.04
N SER A 84 19.39 -12.10 -5.26
CA SER A 84 19.46 -10.67 -5.60
C SER A 84 18.72 -9.83 -4.54
N PRO A 85 19.42 -8.99 -3.75
CA PRO A 85 18.86 -8.38 -2.55
C PRO A 85 17.76 -7.36 -2.84
N ALA A 86 17.54 -7.04 -4.12
CA ALA A 86 16.47 -6.14 -4.52
C ALA A 86 15.11 -6.82 -4.68
N ARG A 87 15.05 -8.15 -4.81
CA ARG A 87 13.79 -8.89 -4.98
C ARG A 87 13.84 -10.25 -4.30
N LEU A 88 13.01 -10.45 -3.28
CA LEU A 88 12.93 -11.71 -2.56
C LEU A 88 11.58 -12.42 -2.77
N LEU A 89 11.65 -13.69 -3.14
CA LEU A 89 10.48 -14.56 -3.19
C LEU A 89 10.03 -14.97 -1.78
N GLY A 90 8.75 -15.33 -1.67
CA GLY A 90 8.15 -15.72 -0.39
C GLY A 90 8.85 -16.90 0.29
N GLU A 91 9.35 -17.86 -0.47
CA GLU A 91 10.02 -19.06 0.08
C GLU A 91 11.28 -18.73 0.87
N THR A 92 12.06 -17.73 0.47
CA THR A 92 13.23 -17.25 1.21
C THR A 92 12.84 -16.19 2.22
N LEU A 93 12.01 -15.22 1.81
CA LEU A 93 11.63 -14.07 2.63
C LEU A 93 11.05 -14.53 3.97
N TRP A 94 10.04 -15.42 3.94
CA TRP A 94 9.27 -15.78 5.12
C TRP A 94 9.93 -16.82 6.05
N LYS A 95 11.15 -17.31 5.73
CA LYS A 95 11.90 -18.22 6.62
C LYS A 95 12.35 -17.54 7.90
N ASP A 96 12.75 -16.27 7.80
CA ASP A 96 13.15 -15.47 8.96
C ASP A 96 12.89 -13.98 8.75
N VAL A 97 11.70 -13.52 9.16
CA VAL A 97 11.29 -12.10 9.06
C VAL A 97 11.14 -11.51 10.46
N ALA A 98 11.74 -10.35 10.65
CA ALA A 98 11.48 -9.50 11.81
C ALA A 98 10.66 -8.27 11.41
N LEU A 99 9.76 -7.85 12.29
CA LEU A 99 9.23 -6.50 12.32
C LEU A 99 10.17 -5.63 13.16
N VAL A 100 10.74 -4.61 12.53
CA VAL A 100 11.74 -3.74 13.14
C VAL A 100 11.14 -2.35 13.33
N CYS A 101 11.41 -1.72 14.49
CA CYS A 101 11.15 -0.30 14.71
C CYS A 101 12.45 0.43 14.97
N LEU A 102 12.71 1.50 14.20
CA LEU A 102 13.82 2.42 14.42
C LEU A 102 13.32 3.78 14.92
N ASP A 103 14.19 4.47 15.64
CA ASP A 103 14.07 5.90 15.88
C ASP A 103 14.42 6.69 14.60
N LEU A 104 13.54 7.57 14.16
CA LEU A 104 13.72 8.36 12.92
C LEU A 104 14.91 9.34 13.02
N LYS A 105 15.24 9.83 14.21
CA LYS A 105 16.28 10.85 14.41
C LYS A 105 17.67 10.22 14.51
N SER A 106 17.83 9.12 15.24
CA SER A 106 19.13 8.47 15.46
C SER A 106 19.37 7.27 14.55
N GLY A 107 18.33 6.64 14.00
CA GLY A 107 18.44 5.37 13.28
C GLY A 107 18.61 4.16 14.20
N GLU A 108 18.61 4.37 15.53
CA GLU A 108 18.78 3.29 16.49
C GLU A 108 17.52 2.42 16.59
N LYS A 109 17.74 1.12 16.79
CA LYS A 109 16.65 0.16 16.94
C LYS A 109 15.97 0.36 18.29
N ARG A 110 14.67 0.64 18.26
CA ARG A 110 13.82 0.72 19.46
C ARG A 110 13.38 -0.66 19.90
N TRP A 111 12.94 -1.48 18.96
CA TRP A 111 12.54 -2.87 19.22
C TRP A 111 12.55 -3.70 17.93
N GLU A 112 12.49 -5.01 18.13
CA GLU A 112 12.38 -6.01 17.06
C GLU A 112 11.49 -7.16 17.53
N LYS A 113 10.58 -7.64 16.67
CA LYS A 113 9.68 -8.74 16.98
C LYS A 113 9.60 -9.74 15.84
N ARG A 114 9.54 -11.02 16.19
CA ARG A 114 9.16 -12.10 15.27
C ARG A 114 7.71 -12.47 15.56
N LEU A 115 6.85 -12.31 14.57
CA LEU A 115 5.45 -12.70 14.66
C LEU A 115 5.24 -13.97 13.81
N ASP A 116 4.21 -14.74 14.13
CA ASP A 116 3.75 -15.84 13.27
C ASP A 116 3.01 -15.27 12.05
N TRP A 117 3.78 -14.81 11.07
CA TRP A 117 3.25 -14.31 9.81
C TRP A 117 2.80 -15.48 8.92
N ARG A 118 1.53 -15.49 8.52
CA ARG A 118 1.17 -16.16 7.27
C ARG A 118 1.90 -15.47 6.12
N SER A 119 2.50 -16.27 5.25
CA SER A 119 3.28 -15.75 4.13
C SER A 119 2.45 -14.76 3.32
N GLY A 120 2.95 -13.56 3.07
CA GLY A 120 2.40 -12.60 2.12
C GLY A 120 2.96 -12.85 0.72
N SER A 121 2.77 -14.07 0.20
CA SER A 121 3.36 -14.54 -1.07
C SER A 121 2.98 -13.66 -2.27
N VAL A 122 1.80 -13.03 -2.26
CA VAL A 122 1.35 -12.06 -3.27
C VAL A 122 1.79 -10.66 -2.93
N MET A 123 1.41 -10.17 -1.75
CA MET A 123 1.66 -8.80 -1.32
C MET A 123 1.77 -8.73 0.19
N VAL A 124 2.59 -7.81 0.68
CA VAL A 124 2.57 -7.38 2.08
C VAL A 124 2.71 -5.86 2.13
N THR A 125 1.90 -5.18 2.92
CA THR A 125 1.94 -3.72 3.08
C THR A 125 1.56 -3.34 4.51
N MET A 126 2.00 -2.16 4.97
CA MET A 126 1.69 -1.68 6.32
C MET A 126 1.19 -0.24 6.33
N ALA A 127 0.44 0.12 7.37
CA ALA A 127 0.04 1.49 7.70
C ALA A 127 -0.07 1.65 9.21
N GLU A 128 0.21 2.85 9.73
CA GLU A 128 0.10 3.17 11.15
C GLU A 128 -0.98 4.24 11.36
N SER A 129 -1.76 4.10 12.42
CA SER A 129 -2.60 5.18 12.93
C SER A 129 -2.85 4.98 14.42
N ALA A 130 -2.85 6.07 15.18
CA ALA A 130 -3.21 6.10 16.60
C ALA A 130 -2.49 5.05 17.47
N GLY A 131 -1.20 4.81 17.22
CA GLY A 131 -0.39 3.85 17.97
C GLY A 131 -0.62 2.39 17.55
N ARG A 132 -1.35 2.14 16.46
CA ARG A 132 -1.62 0.81 15.91
C ARG A 132 -0.96 0.68 14.55
N LEU A 133 -0.03 -0.26 14.43
CA LEU A 133 0.58 -0.62 13.15
C LEU A 133 -0.17 -1.82 12.58
N VAL A 134 -0.79 -1.64 11.42
CA VAL A 134 -1.56 -2.67 10.72
C VAL A 134 -0.77 -3.16 9.52
N ALA A 135 -0.57 -4.47 9.44
CA ALA A 135 0.03 -5.16 8.30
C ALA A 135 -1.02 -6.03 7.60
N VAL A 136 -1.02 -6.00 6.26
CA VAL A 136 -1.86 -6.88 5.43
C VAL A 136 -0.97 -7.74 4.56
N CYS A 137 -1.02 -9.05 4.78
CA CYS A 137 -0.38 -10.08 3.96
C CYS A 137 -1.43 -10.73 3.06
N SER A 138 -1.16 -10.84 1.76
CA SER A 138 -2.01 -11.52 0.79
C SER A 138 -1.40 -12.84 0.36
N ASN A 139 -2.13 -13.94 0.57
CA ASN A 139 -1.77 -15.28 0.11
C ASN A 139 -2.97 -16.24 0.15
N GLY A 140 -2.96 -17.28 -0.70
CA GLY A 140 -3.86 -18.42 -0.56
C GLY A 140 -5.36 -18.10 -0.58
N GLY A 141 -5.80 -17.08 -1.33
CA GLY A 141 -7.20 -16.68 -1.37
C GLY A 141 -7.62 -15.74 -0.23
N GLN A 142 -6.69 -15.31 0.63
CA GLN A 142 -6.97 -14.53 1.82
C GLN A 142 -6.06 -13.32 2.00
N TYR A 143 -6.63 -12.28 2.59
CA TYR A 143 -5.91 -11.23 3.29
C TYR A 143 -5.80 -11.61 4.76
N HIS A 144 -4.58 -11.71 5.26
CA HIS A 144 -4.26 -11.84 6.67
C HIS A 144 -3.91 -10.46 7.22
N VAL A 145 -4.69 -9.98 8.17
CA VAL A 145 -4.55 -8.64 8.75
C VAL A 145 -4.02 -8.81 10.16
N TYR A 146 -2.89 -8.16 10.44
CA TYR A 146 -2.25 -8.15 11.75
C TYR A 146 -2.25 -6.73 12.28
N CYS A 147 -2.64 -6.55 13.53
CA CYS A 147 -2.45 -5.30 14.23
C CYS A 147 -1.50 -5.52 15.40
N VAL A 148 -0.50 -4.66 15.51
CA VAL A 148 0.42 -4.62 16.64
C VAL A 148 0.41 -3.25 17.29
N ASP A 149 0.78 -3.21 18.54
CA ASP A 149 1.09 -1.98 19.23
C ASP A 149 2.35 -1.36 18.61
N ALA A 150 2.25 -0.13 18.11
CA ALA A 150 3.34 0.50 17.38
C ALA A 150 4.54 0.86 18.29
N GLY A 151 4.30 1.02 19.60
CA GLY A 151 5.33 1.34 20.59
C GLY A 151 6.16 0.14 21.02
N THR A 152 5.58 -1.05 21.04
CA THR A 152 6.19 -2.27 21.61
C THR A 152 6.36 -3.42 20.61
N GLY A 153 5.60 -3.39 19.52
CA GLY A 153 5.53 -4.47 18.53
C GLY A 153 4.69 -5.68 18.99
N GLU A 154 4.03 -5.60 20.15
CA GLU A 154 3.22 -6.69 20.66
C GLU A 154 1.93 -6.90 19.84
N PRO A 155 1.51 -8.15 19.57
CA PRO A 155 0.25 -8.43 18.90
C PRO A 155 -0.95 -7.87 19.68
N VAL A 156 -1.87 -7.24 18.95
CA VAL A 156 -3.13 -6.72 19.51
C VAL A 156 -4.29 -7.58 19.06
N TRP A 157 -4.45 -7.74 17.74
CA TRP A 157 -5.47 -8.57 17.14
C TRP A 157 -5.04 -9.05 15.76
N GLN A 158 -5.72 -10.08 15.27
CA GLN A 158 -5.57 -10.60 13.91
C GLN A 158 -6.94 -10.87 13.31
N ALA A 159 -7.05 -10.68 12.00
CA ALA A 159 -8.27 -10.96 11.25
C ALA A 159 -7.94 -11.54 9.87
N THR A 160 -8.94 -12.12 9.23
CA THR A 160 -8.85 -12.55 7.83
C THR A 160 -9.99 -11.99 6.99
N SER A 161 -9.73 -11.77 5.71
CA SER A 161 -10.75 -11.46 4.71
C SER A 161 -10.47 -12.26 3.44
N ARG A 162 -11.52 -12.66 2.73
CA ARG A 162 -11.36 -13.37 1.46
C ARG A 162 -11.00 -12.38 0.36
N TRP A 163 -10.16 -12.82 -0.58
CA TRP A 163 -9.97 -12.10 -1.83
C TRP A 163 -11.30 -11.92 -2.57
N LEU A 164 -11.38 -10.86 -3.35
CA LEU A 164 -12.48 -10.67 -4.30
C LEU A 164 -12.26 -11.49 -5.57
N SER A 165 -11.02 -11.67 -5.97
CA SER A 165 -10.57 -12.50 -7.10
C SER A 165 -9.07 -12.76 -6.98
N ASP A 166 -8.54 -13.68 -7.76
CA ASP A 166 -7.11 -13.99 -7.87
C ASP A 166 -6.41 -13.23 -9.03
N ASN A 167 -7.09 -12.23 -9.59
CA ASN A 167 -6.65 -11.45 -10.75
C ASN A 167 -7.19 -10.01 -10.67
N HIS A 168 -6.70 -9.14 -11.55
CA HIS A 168 -7.03 -7.73 -11.65
C HIS A 168 -6.99 -6.98 -10.30
N GLY A 169 -5.97 -7.26 -9.48
CA GLY A 169 -5.79 -6.64 -8.16
C GLY A 169 -6.81 -7.01 -7.09
N GLY A 170 -7.74 -7.94 -7.34
CA GLY A 170 -8.70 -8.41 -6.34
C GLY A 170 -8.10 -9.30 -5.25
N HIS A 171 -6.82 -9.64 -5.40
CA HIS A 171 -5.97 -10.31 -4.43
C HIS A 171 -4.92 -9.34 -3.85
N MET A 172 -5.04 -8.03 -4.13
CA MET A 172 -4.13 -6.99 -3.66
C MET A 172 -4.92 -5.90 -2.93
N SER A 173 -4.82 -5.89 -1.60
CA SER A 173 -5.48 -4.92 -0.73
C SER A 173 -4.52 -4.43 0.33
N ARG A 174 -4.38 -3.11 0.47
CA ARG A 174 -3.50 -2.45 1.45
C ARG A 174 -4.35 -1.90 2.58
N PRO A 175 -3.84 -1.81 3.81
CA PRO A 175 -4.59 -1.17 4.88
C PRO A 175 -4.73 0.33 4.58
N ALA A 176 -5.97 0.83 4.59
CA ALA A 176 -6.26 2.26 4.71
C ALA A 176 -6.95 2.51 6.04
N ILE A 177 -6.49 3.48 6.81
CA ILE A 177 -6.96 3.69 8.18
C ILE A 177 -7.47 5.12 8.34
N VAL A 178 -8.73 5.26 8.77
CA VAL A 178 -9.37 6.56 8.98
C VAL A 178 -10.35 6.48 10.14
N ASN A 179 -10.20 7.37 11.13
CA ASN A 179 -11.09 7.48 12.30
C ASN A 179 -11.34 6.14 13.01
N GLY A 180 -10.27 5.39 13.29
CA GLY A 180 -10.38 4.10 13.98
C GLY A 180 -10.97 2.97 13.13
N ILE A 181 -11.08 3.14 11.81
CA ILE A 181 -11.61 2.13 10.89
C ILE A 181 -10.51 1.72 9.90
N VAL A 182 -10.31 0.42 9.74
CA VAL A 182 -9.35 -0.21 8.82
C VAL A 182 -10.10 -0.78 7.61
N TYR A 183 -9.75 -0.31 6.42
CA TYR A 183 -10.29 -0.79 5.16
C TYR A 183 -9.32 -1.80 4.53
N VAL A 184 -9.81 -3.03 4.35
CA VAL A 184 -9.15 -4.10 3.59
C VAL A 184 -10.19 -4.68 2.65
N ARG A 185 -10.36 -4.05 1.48
CA ARG A 185 -11.44 -4.35 0.53
C ARG A 185 -11.58 -5.87 0.31
N PRO A 186 -12.78 -6.46 0.49
CA PRO A 186 -14.07 -5.78 0.67
C PRO A 186 -14.45 -5.49 2.13
N ASP A 187 -13.77 -6.12 3.09
CA ASP A 187 -14.13 -6.03 4.50
C ASP A 187 -13.55 -4.79 5.16
N VAL A 188 -14.19 -4.41 6.26
CA VAL A 188 -13.84 -3.25 7.07
C VAL A 188 -13.74 -3.72 8.52
N PHE A 189 -12.75 -3.23 9.26
CA PHE A 189 -12.47 -3.65 10.63
C PHE A 189 -12.35 -2.45 11.57
N SER A 190 -12.71 -2.64 12.84
CA SER A 190 -12.33 -1.73 13.91
C SER A 190 -10.82 -1.77 14.12
N LEU A 191 -10.16 -0.61 14.16
CA LEU A 191 -8.73 -0.49 14.44
C LEU A 191 -8.40 -0.93 15.87
N GLU A 192 -9.32 -0.70 16.80
CA GLU A 192 -9.11 -1.00 18.22
C GLU A 192 -9.17 -2.49 18.50
N THR A 193 -10.17 -3.18 17.93
CA THR A 193 -10.53 -4.56 18.32
C THR A 193 -10.30 -5.59 17.23
N GLY A 194 -10.14 -5.18 15.97
CA GLY A 194 -10.10 -6.10 14.82
C GLY A 194 -11.47 -6.68 14.45
N GLU A 195 -12.54 -6.26 15.11
CA GLU A 195 -13.91 -6.71 14.80
C GLU A 195 -14.29 -6.29 13.38
N ARG A 196 -14.83 -7.24 12.59
CA ARG A 196 -15.33 -6.95 11.25
C ARG A 196 -16.62 -6.14 11.36
N LEU A 197 -16.61 -4.95 10.79
CA LEU A 197 -17.76 -4.06 10.75
C LEU A 197 -18.78 -4.50 9.68
N PRO A 198 -20.08 -4.19 9.84
CA PRO A 198 -21.11 -4.54 8.87
C PRO A 198 -20.94 -3.81 7.52
N GLN A 199 -20.24 -2.68 7.53
CA GLN A 199 -19.90 -1.93 6.32
C GLN A 199 -19.01 -2.77 5.41
N LYS A 200 -19.30 -2.74 4.10
CA LYS A 200 -18.46 -3.33 3.08
C LYS A 200 -18.11 -2.31 2.03
N MET A 201 -16.85 -2.30 1.62
CA MET A 201 -16.44 -1.58 0.43
C MET A 201 -17.05 -2.27 -0.79
N SER A 202 -17.96 -1.57 -1.46
CA SER A 202 -18.61 -2.09 -2.67
C SER A 202 -17.72 -1.91 -3.91
N GLY A 203 -17.96 -2.74 -4.92
CA GLY A 203 -17.36 -2.55 -6.24
C GLY A 203 -15.99 -3.20 -6.42
N PHE A 204 -15.92 -4.14 -7.36
CA PHE A 204 -14.68 -4.70 -7.87
C PHE A 204 -14.83 -5.03 -9.35
N ARG A 205 -14.36 -4.12 -10.22
CA ARG A 205 -14.25 -4.33 -11.66
C ARG A 205 -12.98 -3.68 -12.20
N GLY A 206 -11.95 -4.49 -12.40
CA GLY A 206 -10.65 -4.04 -12.90
C GLY A 206 -9.63 -3.77 -11.79
N CYS A 207 -8.38 -3.55 -12.21
CA CYS A 207 -7.21 -3.36 -11.36
C CYS A 207 -7.28 -2.07 -10.55
N GLY A 208 -6.47 -1.96 -9.50
CA GLY A 208 -6.31 -0.72 -8.75
C GLY A 208 -6.61 -0.90 -7.28
N THR A 209 -5.71 -0.33 -6.48
CA THR A 209 -5.88 -0.14 -5.05
C THR A 209 -6.68 1.15 -4.79
N TYR A 210 -6.75 1.61 -3.53
CA TYR A 210 -7.52 2.77 -3.13
C TYR A 210 -6.67 3.81 -2.42
N ALA A 211 -6.95 5.08 -2.69
CA ALA A 211 -6.58 6.18 -1.81
C ALA A 211 -7.75 6.46 -0.86
N CYS A 212 -7.47 6.84 0.39
CA CYS A 212 -8.48 7.20 1.37
C CYS A 212 -8.36 8.66 1.80
N THR A 213 -9.49 9.31 2.02
CA THR A 213 -9.61 10.57 2.76
C THR A 213 -10.46 10.35 4.00
N THR A 214 -10.67 11.42 4.77
CA THR A 214 -11.59 11.40 5.91
C THR A 214 -13.02 11.02 5.52
N GLN A 215 -13.45 11.25 4.29
CA GLN A 215 -14.86 11.07 3.88
C GLN A 215 -15.06 9.98 2.81
N ALA A 216 -14.05 9.69 1.98
CA ALA A 216 -14.23 8.82 0.83
C ALA A 216 -13.01 7.95 0.53
N LEU A 217 -13.24 6.86 -0.20
CA LEU A 217 -12.19 6.09 -0.85
C LEU A 217 -12.28 6.26 -2.37
N PHE A 218 -11.13 6.39 -3.01
CA PHE A 218 -10.98 6.59 -4.45
C PHE A 218 -10.28 5.39 -5.05
N PHE A 219 -10.93 4.73 -6.00
CA PHE A 219 -10.41 3.50 -6.62
C PHE A 219 -11.03 3.25 -7.98
N ARG A 220 -10.58 2.19 -8.63
CA ARG A 220 -11.18 1.71 -9.86
C ARG A 220 -12.32 0.73 -9.60
N ASN A 221 -13.48 1.06 -10.14
CA ASN A 221 -14.57 0.12 -10.33
C ASN A 221 -15.16 0.36 -11.72
N LYS A 222 -14.57 -0.30 -12.72
CA LYS A 222 -14.66 -0.04 -14.16
C LYS A 222 -14.05 1.31 -14.57
N SER A 223 -14.41 2.39 -13.88
CA SER A 223 -13.88 3.75 -14.06
C SER A 223 -13.42 4.32 -12.70
N VAL A 224 -12.87 5.54 -12.69
CA VAL A 224 -12.62 6.27 -11.44
C VAL A 224 -13.90 6.32 -10.61
N THR A 225 -13.81 5.87 -9.37
CA THR A 225 -14.92 5.75 -8.43
C THR A 225 -14.55 6.41 -7.12
N MET A 226 -15.44 7.26 -6.63
CA MET A 226 -15.44 7.79 -5.28
C MET A 226 -16.52 7.09 -4.47
N TRP A 227 -16.14 6.37 -3.43
CA TRP A 227 -17.06 5.69 -2.52
C TRP A 227 -17.15 6.45 -1.20
N ASN A 228 -18.37 6.83 -0.82
CA ASN A 228 -18.65 7.55 0.42
C ASN A 228 -18.61 6.59 1.61
N ARG A 229 -17.80 6.91 2.62
CA ARG A 229 -17.65 6.11 3.83
C ARG A 229 -18.86 6.17 4.76
N GLU A 230 -19.68 7.21 4.67
CA GLU A 230 -20.80 7.43 5.59
C GLU A 230 -22.02 6.58 5.20
N ASP A 231 -22.43 6.64 3.93
CA ASP A 231 -23.65 6.00 3.44
C ASP A 231 -23.39 4.82 2.48
N GLY A 232 -22.13 4.58 2.10
CA GLY A 232 -21.73 3.51 1.17
C GLY A 232 -22.08 3.78 -0.30
N SER A 233 -22.55 4.99 -0.64
CA SER A 233 -22.86 5.39 -2.01
C SER A 233 -21.60 5.56 -2.86
N SER A 234 -21.75 5.51 -4.19
CA SER A 234 -20.64 5.70 -5.13
C SER A 234 -20.95 6.75 -6.18
N THR A 235 -19.99 7.61 -6.47
CA THR A 235 -19.96 8.46 -7.67
C THR A 235 -18.90 7.91 -8.62
N THR A 236 -19.22 7.84 -9.92
CA THR A 236 -18.28 7.36 -10.94
C THR A 236 -18.20 8.33 -12.10
N TRP A 237 -17.01 8.44 -12.70
CA TRP A 237 -16.79 9.25 -13.90
C TRP A 237 -16.53 8.33 -15.06
N ALA A 238 -17.51 8.20 -15.95
CA ALA A 238 -17.42 7.30 -17.10
C ALA A 238 -16.23 7.66 -17.99
N ARG A 239 -15.61 6.63 -18.57
CA ARG A 239 -14.49 6.74 -19.52
C ARG A 239 -13.19 7.30 -18.91
N LEU A 240 -13.15 7.59 -17.61
CA LEU A 240 -11.92 7.84 -16.87
C LEU A 240 -11.39 6.56 -16.27
N ARG A 241 -10.18 6.20 -16.69
CA ARG A 241 -9.52 4.98 -16.26
C ARG A 241 -8.29 5.34 -15.42
N PRO A 242 -8.27 4.97 -14.13
CA PRO A 242 -7.04 4.96 -13.37
C PRO A 242 -6.17 3.79 -13.82
N ASP A 243 -4.88 3.88 -13.52
CA ASP A 243 -3.89 2.84 -13.72
C ASP A 243 -4.23 1.53 -12.96
N CYS A 244 -3.35 0.54 -13.08
CA CYS A 244 -3.54 -0.75 -12.41
C CYS A 244 -3.21 -0.74 -10.91
N TRP A 245 -2.72 0.39 -10.37
CA TRP A 245 -2.24 0.53 -9.00
C TRP A 245 -2.91 1.70 -8.28
N LEU A 246 -2.19 2.80 -8.04
CA LEU A 246 -2.66 3.97 -7.30
C LEU A 246 -2.33 5.23 -8.11
N SER A 247 -3.29 5.68 -8.91
CA SER A 247 -3.15 6.88 -9.74
C SER A 247 -4.08 8.01 -9.32
N THR A 248 -5.27 7.73 -8.79
CA THR A 248 -6.20 8.77 -8.34
C THR A 248 -5.84 9.24 -6.94
N ILE A 249 -5.29 10.45 -6.84
CA ILE A 249 -4.67 11.01 -5.63
C ILE A 249 -5.51 12.18 -5.09
N PRO A 250 -6.16 12.04 -3.93
CA PRO A 250 -6.75 13.17 -3.23
C PRO A 250 -5.66 13.95 -2.49
N ALA A 251 -5.45 15.21 -2.83
CA ALA A 251 -4.42 16.05 -2.21
C ALA A 251 -4.82 17.54 -2.25
N ALA A 252 -4.52 18.27 -1.17
CA ALA A 252 -4.73 19.72 -1.08
C ALA A 252 -6.14 20.19 -1.48
N GLY A 253 -7.18 19.39 -1.17
CA GLY A 253 -8.56 19.70 -1.51
C GLY A 253 -8.96 19.40 -2.96
N LEU A 254 -8.07 18.80 -3.75
CA LEU A 254 -8.32 18.35 -5.12
C LEU A 254 -8.33 16.82 -5.19
N LEU A 255 -8.89 16.30 -6.28
CA LEU A 255 -8.67 14.92 -6.72
C LEU A 255 -7.91 14.96 -8.04
N LEU A 256 -6.66 14.51 -8.04
CA LEU A 256 -5.82 14.46 -9.23
C LEU A 256 -5.85 13.04 -9.79
N SER A 257 -6.23 12.89 -11.05
CA SER A 257 -6.27 11.61 -11.74
C SER A 257 -5.43 11.73 -13.02
N PRO A 258 -4.13 11.36 -12.98
CA PRO A 258 -3.33 11.27 -14.18
C PRO A 258 -3.90 10.21 -15.11
N GLU A 259 -3.60 10.38 -16.39
CA GLU A 259 -3.92 9.41 -17.44
C GLU A 259 -3.26 8.05 -17.10
N GLY A 260 -4.06 6.98 -17.05
CA GLY A 260 -3.60 5.61 -16.75
C GLY A 260 -4.19 4.55 -17.67
N GLY A 261 -4.83 4.97 -18.75
CA GLY A 261 -5.41 4.15 -19.80
C GLY A 261 -4.56 4.04 -21.07
N GLY A 262 -3.53 4.87 -21.24
CA GLY A 262 -2.65 4.89 -22.40
C GLY A 262 -2.10 3.49 -22.70
N GLY A 263 -2.26 3.05 -23.95
CA GLY A 263 -1.85 1.72 -24.41
C GLY A 263 -2.90 0.61 -24.19
N CYS A 264 -4.06 0.90 -23.61
CA CYS A 264 -5.16 -0.07 -23.56
C CYS A 264 -5.91 -0.13 -24.89
N SER A 265 -5.90 -1.28 -25.54
CA SER A 265 -6.64 -1.51 -26.80
C SER A 265 -8.15 -1.68 -26.62
N CYS A 266 -8.63 -1.87 -25.40
CA CYS A 266 -10.04 -2.15 -25.11
C CYS A 266 -10.80 -0.92 -24.60
N GLY A 267 -11.43 -0.16 -25.49
CA GLY A 267 -12.53 0.75 -25.14
C GLY A 267 -12.33 2.23 -25.51
N ASN A 268 -13.41 2.98 -25.36
CA ASN A 268 -13.48 4.41 -25.64
C ASN A 268 -12.98 5.24 -24.43
N TRP A 269 -11.76 5.06 -23.95
CA TRP A 269 -11.26 5.83 -22.79
C TRP A 269 -10.98 7.29 -23.18
N MET A 270 -11.08 8.20 -22.20
CA MET A 270 -10.52 9.54 -22.35
C MET A 270 -9.05 9.47 -21.91
N GLU A 271 -8.14 9.54 -22.88
CA GLU A 271 -6.68 9.53 -22.66
C GLU A 271 -6.21 10.93 -22.24
N THR A 272 -6.65 11.36 -21.05
CA THR A 272 -6.26 12.66 -20.50
C THR A 272 -6.16 12.62 -18.98
N SER A 273 -5.30 13.49 -18.44
CA SER A 273 -5.20 13.71 -17.00
C SER A 273 -6.25 14.73 -16.56
N ILE A 274 -6.93 14.48 -15.45
CA ILE A 274 -8.01 15.33 -14.93
C ILE A 274 -7.75 15.71 -13.48
N GLY A 275 -8.01 16.97 -13.13
CA GLY A 275 -8.14 17.44 -11.75
C GLY A 275 -9.59 17.78 -11.43
N PHE A 276 -10.10 17.28 -10.30
CA PHE A 276 -11.39 17.69 -9.76
C PHE A 276 -11.18 18.66 -8.61
N ALA A 277 -11.92 19.76 -8.63
CA ALA A 277 -12.00 20.72 -7.55
C ALA A 277 -13.43 20.77 -6.99
N PRO A 278 -13.62 20.96 -5.68
CA PRO A 278 -14.92 21.24 -5.11
C PRO A 278 -15.57 22.46 -5.78
N LEU A 279 -16.88 22.41 -6.07
CA LEU A 279 -17.58 23.58 -6.65
C LEU A 279 -17.44 24.82 -5.77
N ARG A 280 -17.42 24.64 -4.44
CA ARG A 280 -17.23 25.74 -3.48
C ARG A 280 -15.88 26.45 -3.59
N SER A 281 -14.83 25.77 -4.04
CA SER A 281 -13.50 26.39 -4.23
C SER A 281 -13.37 27.15 -5.54
N LEU A 282 -14.35 27.00 -6.45
CA LEU A 282 -14.41 27.72 -7.72
C LEU A 282 -15.32 28.96 -7.66
N ARG A 283 -15.99 29.21 -6.52
CA ARG A 283 -16.78 30.42 -6.30
C ARG A 283 -15.87 31.52 -5.79
N GLU A 284 -15.80 32.65 -6.48
CA GLU A 284 -15.19 33.85 -5.93
C GLU A 284 -15.96 34.32 -4.68
N PRO A 285 -15.29 34.91 -3.68
CA PRO A 285 -15.98 35.49 -2.54
C PRO A 285 -16.84 36.67 -3.03
N GLY A 286 -18.15 36.46 -3.17
CA GLY A 286 -19.14 37.49 -3.52
C GLY A 286 -19.98 37.25 -4.78
N GLY A 287 -19.82 36.13 -5.49
CA GLY A 287 -20.67 35.79 -6.64
C GLY A 287 -21.96 35.09 -6.22
N ASP A 288 -23.09 35.80 -6.22
CA ASP A 288 -24.42 35.18 -6.16
C ASP A 288 -24.62 34.23 -7.35
N SER A 289 -25.18 33.05 -7.08
CA SER A 289 -25.46 32.03 -8.11
C SER A 289 -26.71 32.41 -8.92
N PRO A 290 -26.80 32.07 -10.23
CA PRO A 290 -28.07 32.04 -10.94
C PRO A 290 -29.00 30.92 -10.43
#